data_AF-A0A1A8N2Y4-F1
#
_entry.id   AF-A0A1A8N2Y4-F1
#
_cell.length_a   1.000
_cell.length_b   1.000
_cell.length_c   1.000
_cell.angle_alpha   90.00
_cell.angle_beta   90.00
_cell.angle_gamma   90.00
#
_symmetry.space_group_name_H-M   'P 1'
#
loop_
_entity.id
_entity.type
_entity.pdbx_description
1 polymer ?
#
loop_
_entity_poly.entity_id
_entity_poly.type
_entity_poly.pdbx_seq_one_letter_code
_entity_poly.pdbx_strand_id
1 'polypeptide(L)'
;EEEEDDDEEEENGSSNKLSTPTSAPRPPDVSSFLSFPSPDKLLKLGAARALLIQQQVDVADPTKTAEAFLKIASVYKDENSIVKNAVLDTIDGLLKKAFTTPSFQGYCFISSLLVLLGLIKSEDKVKPVLVVSGHLHALEHVVRQDYFPKESVAVLRAFMSRGNKALESCGNAWNNLQSTLQRVRPQS
;
A
#
# COMPACT_ATOMS: atom_id res chain seq x y z
N GLU A 1 38.79 74.85 -23.09
CA GLU A 1 40.04 74.18 -22.70
C GLU A 1 39.64 73.17 -21.61
N GLU A 2 38.98 72.03 -21.93
CA GLU A 2 39.36 70.92 -22.85
C GLU A 2 40.70 70.29 -22.37
N GLU A 3 40.91 68.99 -22.05
CA GLU A 3 40.26 67.67 -22.30
C GLU A 3 40.74 66.64 -21.24
N GLU A 4 39.96 65.61 -20.85
CA GLU A 4 39.92 64.16 -21.25
C GLU A 4 41.12 63.25 -20.85
N ASP A 5 40.78 61.95 -20.78
CA ASP A 5 41.53 60.69 -20.58
C ASP A 5 41.95 60.23 -19.16
N ASP A 6 41.91 58.94 -18.82
CA ASP A 6 41.04 57.78 -19.11
C ASP A 6 41.54 56.64 -18.18
N ASP A 7 40.73 55.60 -18.07
CA ASP A 7 41.06 54.19 -17.88
C ASP A 7 41.18 53.52 -16.48
N GLU A 8 40.37 52.46 -16.43
CA GLU A 8 40.00 51.48 -15.42
C GLU A 8 41.04 50.37 -15.26
N GLU A 9 41.04 49.63 -14.13
CA GLU A 9 41.10 48.15 -14.12
C GLU A 9 40.54 47.61 -12.78
N GLU A 10 39.41 46.91 -12.82
CA GLU A 10 38.88 46.07 -11.71
C GLU A 10 39.41 44.63 -11.82
N GLU A 11 40.01 44.13 -10.74
CA GLU A 11 40.61 42.80 -10.69
C GLU A 11 39.58 41.70 -10.34
N ASN A 12 39.63 40.65 -11.16
CA ASN A 12 38.64 39.60 -11.35
C ASN A 12 38.95 38.36 -10.47
N GLY A 13 38.01 37.92 -9.64
CA GLY A 13 38.17 36.77 -8.73
C GLY A 13 36.98 35.80 -8.74
N SER A 14 36.55 35.33 -9.92
CA SER A 14 35.36 34.48 -10.06
C SER A 14 35.66 33.01 -9.72
N SER A 15 35.23 32.60 -8.52
CA SER A 15 35.28 31.21 -8.04
C SER A 15 34.23 30.35 -8.77
N ASN A 16 34.71 29.38 -9.54
CA ASN A 16 33.93 28.45 -10.34
C ASN A 16 33.06 27.52 -9.46
N LYS A 17 31.82 27.92 -9.15
CA LYS A 17 30.80 27.08 -8.49
C LYS A 17 30.09 26.23 -9.54
N LEU A 18 30.53 24.99 -9.71
CA LEU A 18 29.83 23.95 -10.45
C LEU A 18 28.42 23.76 -9.85
N SER A 19 27.43 24.38 -10.47
CA SER A 19 26.03 24.25 -10.08
C SER A 19 25.50 22.92 -10.62
N THR A 20 25.29 21.95 -9.75
CA THR A 20 24.44 20.80 -10.05
C THR A 20 23.09 21.30 -10.54
N PRO A 21 22.59 20.86 -11.71
CA PRO A 21 21.29 21.31 -12.20
C PRO A 21 20.23 20.91 -11.19
N THR A 22 19.36 21.86 -10.82
CA THR A 22 18.15 21.63 -10.05
C THR A 22 17.37 20.50 -10.71
N SER A 23 17.44 19.31 -10.12
CA SER A 23 16.72 18.14 -10.59
C SER A 23 15.25 18.51 -10.69
N ALA A 24 14.67 18.40 -11.89
CA ALA A 24 13.23 18.47 -12.07
C ALA A 24 12.54 17.55 -11.04
N PRO A 25 11.33 17.90 -10.56
CA PRO A 25 10.59 17.06 -9.61
C PRO A 25 10.45 15.66 -10.22
N ARG A 26 11.17 14.69 -9.65
CA ARG A 26 11.09 13.30 -10.12
C ARG A 26 9.64 12.83 -9.90
N PRO A 27 9.02 12.21 -10.90
CA PRO A 27 7.67 11.68 -10.74
C PRO A 27 7.65 10.69 -9.56
N PRO A 28 6.54 10.64 -8.81
CA PRO A 28 6.40 9.76 -7.67
C PRO A 28 6.60 8.29 -8.10
N ASP A 29 7.54 7.60 -7.46
CA ASP A 29 7.94 6.25 -7.83
C ASP A 29 7.14 5.19 -7.04
N VAL A 30 6.11 4.64 -7.71
CA VAL A 30 5.28 3.55 -7.19
C VAL A 30 6.10 2.28 -6.94
N SER A 31 7.08 1.99 -7.80
CA SER A 31 7.93 0.81 -7.66
C SER A 31 8.79 0.89 -6.41
N SER A 32 9.34 2.06 -6.10
CA SER A 32 10.08 2.31 -4.85
C SER A 32 9.21 2.14 -3.61
N PHE A 33 7.92 2.53 -3.66
CA PHE A 33 6.99 2.25 -2.57
C PHE A 33 6.71 0.75 -2.43
N LEU A 34 6.35 0.06 -3.52
CA LEU A 34 6.03 -1.38 -3.48
C LEU A 34 7.24 -2.25 -3.14
N SER A 35 8.47 -1.79 -3.37
CA SER A 35 9.69 -2.50 -2.97
C SER A 35 10.04 -2.27 -1.51
N PHE A 36 9.86 -1.03 -1.02
CA PHE A 36 10.16 -0.65 0.36
C PHE A 36 9.06 0.28 0.90
N PRO A 37 7.94 -0.28 1.40
CA PRO A 37 6.80 0.50 1.83
C PRO A 37 7.14 1.41 3.01
N SER A 38 6.78 2.68 2.91
CA SER A 38 6.77 3.60 4.05
C SER A 38 5.61 4.59 3.95
N PRO A 39 5.13 5.16 5.08
CA PRO A 39 4.09 6.17 5.08
C PRO A 39 4.42 7.36 4.17
N ASP A 40 5.66 7.88 4.26
CA ASP A 40 6.09 9.02 3.46
C ASP A 40 6.06 8.74 1.96
N LYS A 41 6.51 7.54 1.56
CA LYS A 41 6.50 7.14 0.15
C LYS A 41 5.08 6.98 -0.37
N LEU A 42 4.18 6.42 0.43
CA LEU A 42 2.76 6.38 0.08
C LEU A 42 2.28 7.81 -0.13
N LEU A 43 2.39 8.68 0.88
CA LEU A 43 1.88 10.06 0.82
C LEU A 43 2.42 10.87 -0.37
N LYS A 44 3.71 10.70 -0.71
CA LYS A 44 4.38 11.32 -1.87
C LYS A 44 3.73 10.98 -3.22
N LEU A 45 2.98 9.88 -3.34
CA LEU A 45 2.20 9.56 -4.55
C LEU A 45 1.02 10.53 -4.80
N GLY A 46 0.68 11.38 -3.82
CA GLY A 46 -0.38 12.38 -3.96
C GLY A 46 -1.79 11.80 -4.12
N ALA A 47 -2.76 12.65 -4.48
CA ALA A 47 -4.17 12.24 -4.58
C ALA A 47 -4.42 11.09 -5.59
N ALA A 48 -3.57 10.97 -6.61
CA ALA A 48 -3.67 9.92 -7.64
C ALA A 48 -3.10 8.55 -7.22
N ARG A 49 -2.65 8.40 -5.96
CA ARG A 49 -2.00 7.19 -5.41
C ARG A 49 -2.66 5.87 -5.79
N ALA A 50 -3.98 5.78 -5.67
CA ALA A 50 -4.74 4.56 -5.96
C ALA A 50 -4.63 4.20 -7.44
N LEU A 51 -4.81 5.18 -8.34
CA LEU A 51 -4.73 5.01 -9.78
C LEU A 51 -3.31 4.63 -10.22
N LEU A 52 -2.28 5.29 -9.67
CA LEU A 52 -0.88 4.99 -9.98
C LEU A 52 -0.51 3.55 -9.58
N ILE A 53 -0.95 3.09 -8.40
CA ILE A 53 -0.74 1.71 -7.95
C ILE A 53 -1.49 0.72 -8.85
N GLN A 54 -2.73 1.02 -9.21
CA GLN A 54 -3.55 0.19 -10.11
C GLN A 54 -3.01 0.07 -11.54
N GLN A 55 -2.16 1.01 -11.97
CA GLN A 55 -1.47 0.96 -13.27
C GLN A 55 -0.20 0.13 -13.21
N GLN A 56 0.47 0.11 -12.05
CA GLN A 56 1.72 -0.61 -11.86
C GLN A 56 1.52 -2.07 -11.45
N VAL A 57 0.44 -2.36 -10.72
CA VAL A 57 0.08 -3.72 -10.27
C VAL A 57 -0.83 -4.36 -11.31
N ASP A 58 -0.48 -5.57 -11.74
CA ASP A 58 -1.40 -6.41 -12.49
C ASP A 58 -2.54 -6.86 -11.57
N VAL A 59 -3.63 -6.10 -11.59
CA VAL A 59 -4.82 -6.36 -10.76
C VAL A 59 -5.62 -7.58 -11.23
N ALA A 60 -5.33 -8.14 -12.40
CA ALA A 60 -5.94 -9.39 -12.84
C ALA A 60 -5.27 -10.61 -12.18
N ASP A 61 -4.02 -10.48 -11.73
CA ASP A 61 -3.30 -11.49 -10.96
C ASP A 61 -3.68 -11.40 -9.46
N PRO A 62 -4.37 -12.43 -8.91
CA PRO A 62 -4.80 -12.42 -7.52
C PRO A 62 -3.66 -12.41 -6.50
N THR A 63 -2.53 -13.05 -6.83
CA THR A 63 -1.35 -13.10 -5.95
C THR A 63 -0.65 -11.75 -5.93
N LYS A 64 -0.46 -11.11 -7.09
CA LYS A 64 0.12 -9.75 -7.14
C LYS A 64 -0.77 -8.72 -6.46
N THR A 65 -2.08 -8.86 -6.59
CA THR A 65 -3.05 -8.02 -5.87
C THR A 65 -2.95 -8.22 -4.35
N ALA A 66 -2.83 -9.46 -3.87
CA ALA A 66 -2.64 -9.75 -2.45
C ALA A 66 -1.30 -9.21 -1.90
N GLU A 67 -0.20 -9.37 -2.65
CA GLU A 67 1.11 -8.79 -2.31
C GLU A 67 1.03 -7.26 -2.19
N ALA A 68 0.39 -6.60 -3.16
CA ALA A 68 0.20 -5.15 -3.16
C ALA A 68 -0.66 -4.70 -1.97
N PHE A 69 -1.79 -5.38 -1.72
CA PHE A 69 -2.64 -5.14 -0.56
C PHE A 69 -1.83 -5.16 0.74
N LEU A 70 -1.02 -6.21 0.96
CA LEU A 70 -0.23 -6.34 2.19
C LEU A 70 0.83 -5.24 2.31
N LYS A 71 1.51 -4.91 1.20
CA LYS A 71 2.51 -3.83 1.18
C LYS A 71 1.87 -2.48 1.54
N ILE A 72 0.70 -2.16 1.01
CA ILE A 72 -0.03 -0.93 1.34
C ILE A 72 -0.49 -0.95 2.80
N ALA A 73 -1.06 -2.05 3.26
CA ALA A 73 -1.55 -2.18 4.62
C ALA A 73 -0.42 -2.14 5.68
N SER A 74 0.80 -2.56 5.33
CA SER A 74 1.95 -2.55 6.23
C SER A 74 2.36 -1.15 6.73
N VAL A 75 2.00 -0.09 5.98
CA VAL A 75 2.31 1.29 6.35
C VAL A 75 1.19 1.98 7.11
N TYR A 76 0.10 1.27 7.42
CA TYR A 76 -1.01 1.76 8.24
C TYR A 76 -0.51 2.24 9.61
N LYS A 77 -1.03 3.38 10.06
CA LYS A 77 -0.75 3.98 11.37
C LYS A 77 -2.07 4.47 11.96
N ASP A 78 -2.53 3.82 13.03
CA ASP A 78 -3.85 4.13 13.60
C ASP A 78 -3.93 5.57 14.15
N GLU A 79 -2.85 6.03 14.77
CA GLU A 79 -2.71 7.37 15.35
C GLU A 79 -2.55 8.49 14.31
N ASN A 80 -2.28 8.17 13.04
CA ASN A 80 -2.08 9.15 11.98
C ASN A 80 -3.21 9.06 10.96
N SER A 81 -4.22 9.92 11.12
CA SER A 81 -5.42 9.95 10.27
C SER A 81 -5.10 10.15 8.79
N ILE A 82 -4.08 10.95 8.46
CA ILE A 82 -3.67 11.21 7.07
C ILE A 82 -3.13 9.93 6.43
N VAL A 83 -2.22 9.23 7.10
CA VAL A 83 -1.65 7.96 6.62
C VAL A 83 -2.70 6.87 6.59
N LYS A 84 -3.52 6.77 7.64
CA LYS A 84 -4.64 5.84 7.74
C LYS A 84 -5.59 5.96 6.56
N ASN A 85 -6.11 7.16 6.30
CA ASN A 85 -7.02 7.39 5.17
C ASN A 85 -6.33 7.11 3.83
N ALA A 86 -5.08 7.56 3.66
CA ALA A 86 -4.33 7.28 2.44
C ALA A 86 -4.16 5.77 2.18
N VAL A 87 -3.96 4.95 3.22
CA VAL A 87 -3.89 3.48 3.11
C VAL A 87 -5.25 2.91 2.72
N LEU A 88 -6.31 3.26 3.45
CA LEU A 88 -7.65 2.72 3.23
C LEU A 88 -8.19 3.08 1.84
N ASP A 89 -8.08 4.35 1.44
CA ASP A 89 -8.52 4.82 0.11
C ASP A 89 -7.74 4.12 -1.03
N THR A 90 -6.44 3.90 -0.83
CA THR A 90 -5.60 3.20 -1.81
C THR A 90 -6.01 1.75 -1.95
N ILE A 91 -6.27 1.08 -0.82
CA ILE A 91 -6.71 -0.31 -0.77
C ILE A 91 -8.10 -0.46 -1.40
N ASP A 92 -9.03 0.44 -1.09
CA ASP A 92 -10.37 0.44 -1.67
C ASP A 92 -10.29 0.61 -3.19
N GLY A 93 -9.48 1.54 -3.68
CA GLY A 93 -9.25 1.68 -5.12
C GLY A 93 -8.70 0.40 -5.75
N LEU A 94 -7.68 -0.22 -5.14
CA LEU A 94 -7.05 -1.44 -5.63
C LEU A 94 -8.05 -2.61 -5.69
N LEU A 95 -8.71 -2.91 -4.57
CA LEU A 95 -9.60 -4.06 -4.46
C LEU A 95 -10.91 -3.86 -5.21
N LYS A 96 -11.47 -2.64 -5.23
CA LYS A 96 -12.65 -2.34 -6.04
C LYS A 96 -12.36 -2.56 -7.52
N LYS A 97 -11.19 -2.14 -8.02
CA LYS A 97 -10.78 -2.43 -9.41
C LYS A 97 -10.62 -3.94 -9.64
N ALA A 98 -9.97 -4.65 -8.72
CA ALA A 98 -9.76 -6.09 -8.84
C ALA A 98 -11.09 -6.87 -8.86
N PHE A 99 -11.96 -6.70 -7.86
CA PHE A 99 -13.24 -7.44 -7.78
C PHE A 99 -14.28 -7.04 -8.84
N THR A 100 -14.15 -5.86 -9.46
CA THR A 100 -14.99 -5.49 -10.62
C THR A 100 -14.44 -5.98 -11.96
N THR A 101 -13.20 -6.48 -11.99
CA THR A 101 -12.59 -7.05 -13.19
C THR A 101 -13.14 -8.47 -13.42
N PRO A 102 -13.81 -8.76 -14.56
CA PRO A 102 -14.49 -10.05 -14.76
C PRO A 102 -13.57 -11.27 -14.74
N SER A 103 -12.30 -11.12 -15.12
CA SER A 103 -11.30 -12.20 -15.10
C SER A 103 -10.68 -12.43 -13.72
N PHE A 104 -10.98 -11.57 -12.73
CA PHE A 104 -10.36 -11.64 -11.42
C PHE A 104 -10.95 -12.79 -10.60
N GLN A 105 -10.08 -13.72 -10.21
CA GLN A 105 -10.49 -14.87 -9.40
C GLN A 105 -10.42 -14.54 -7.92
N GLY A 106 -11.52 -14.01 -7.37
CA GLY A 106 -11.61 -13.61 -5.96
C GLY A 106 -11.27 -14.74 -4.97
N TYR A 107 -11.61 -15.99 -5.27
CA TYR A 107 -11.21 -17.14 -4.45
C TYR A 107 -9.69 -17.32 -4.41
N CYS A 108 -9.02 -17.19 -5.56
CA CYS A 108 -7.56 -17.26 -5.66
C CYS A 108 -6.91 -16.12 -4.87
N PHE A 109 -7.50 -14.92 -4.88
CA PHE A 109 -7.01 -13.80 -4.05
C PHE A 109 -7.06 -14.15 -2.56
N ILE A 110 -8.17 -14.69 -2.06
CA ILE A 110 -8.30 -15.09 -0.65
C ILE A 110 -7.30 -16.20 -0.32
N SER A 111 -7.15 -17.20 -1.18
CA SER A 111 -6.16 -18.26 -1.00
C SER A 111 -4.74 -17.69 -0.89
N SER A 112 -4.33 -16.83 -1.84
CA SER A 112 -3.02 -16.17 -1.82
C SER A 112 -2.83 -15.31 -0.58
N LEU A 113 -3.86 -14.57 -0.15
CA LEU A 113 -3.80 -13.78 1.08
C LEU A 113 -3.59 -14.66 2.33
N LEU A 114 -4.31 -15.78 2.45
CA LEU A 114 -4.15 -16.72 3.56
C LEU A 114 -2.77 -17.38 3.57
N VAL A 115 -2.21 -17.71 2.40
CA VAL A 115 -0.83 -18.22 2.27
C VAL A 115 0.17 -17.16 2.74
N LEU A 116 0.06 -15.93 2.23
CA LEU A 116 0.97 -14.84 2.57
C LEU A 116 0.89 -14.45 4.05
N LEU A 117 -0.28 -14.56 4.69
CA LEU A 117 -0.44 -14.38 6.14
C LEU A 117 0.02 -15.60 6.96
N GLY A 118 0.43 -16.71 6.33
CA GLY A 118 0.89 -17.92 7.01
C GLY A 118 -0.24 -18.72 7.68
N LEU A 119 -1.47 -18.56 7.21
CA LEU A 119 -2.66 -19.24 7.74
C LEU A 119 -2.92 -20.59 7.07
N ILE A 120 -2.47 -20.76 5.82
CA ILE A 120 -2.50 -22.01 5.08
C ILE A 120 -1.17 -22.28 4.40
N LYS A 121 -0.91 -23.54 4.03
CA LYS A 121 0.26 -23.94 3.26
C LYS A 121 -0.05 -23.86 1.77
N SER A 122 0.90 -23.39 0.99
CA SER A 122 0.94 -23.56 -0.47
C SER A 122 1.82 -24.75 -0.84
N GLU A 123 1.58 -25.33 -2.02
CA GLU A 123 2.49 -26.32 -2.61
C GLU A 123 3.83 -25.67 -2.96
N ASP A 124 3.78 -24.41 -3.40
CA ASP A 124 4.95 -23.58 -3.62
C ASP A 124 5.59 -23.13 -2.30
N LYS A 125 6.91 -22.92 -2.30
CA LYS A 125 7.66 -22.41 -1.15
C LYS A 125 7.52 -20.89 -0.98
N VAL A 126 6.28 -20.41 -0.90
CA VAL A 126 6.00 -18.99 -0.64
C VAL A 126 6.31 -18.68 0.82
N LYS A 127 7.14 -17.66 1.06
CA LYS A 127 7.46 -17.20 2.42
C LYS A 127 6.35 -16.30 2.93
N PRO A 128 5.71 -16.62 4.08
CA PRO A 128 4.75 -15.71 4.70
C PRO A 128 5.37 -14.37 5.06
N VAL A 129 4.55 -13.31 5.04
CA VAL A 129 4.95 -11.98 5.49
C VAL A 129 4.96 -11.91 7.02
N LEU A 130 5.77 -11.00 7.56
CA LEU A 130 5.65 -10.64 8.97
C LEU A 130 4.35 -9.85 9.17
N VAL A 131 3.36 -10.46 9.82
CA VAL A 131 2.07 -9.82 10.03
C VAL A 131 2.21 -8.70 11.07
N VAL A 132 1.92 -7.48 10.63
CA VAL A 132 1.70 -6.30 11.50
C VAL A 132 0.20 -5.97 11.62
N SER A 133 -0.16 -5.20 12.66
CA SER A 133 -1.55 -4.78 12.95
C SER A 133 -2.24 -4.10 11.77
N GLY A 134 -1.48 -3.35 10.96
CA GLY A 134 -1.97 -2.68 9.77
C GLY A 134 -2.66 -3.60 8.77
N HIS A 135 -2.17 -4.83 8.58
CA HIS A 135 -2.83 -5.82 7.71
C HIS A 135 -4.22 -6.18 8.21
N LEU A 136 -4.40 -6.31 9.53
CA LEU A 136 -5.67 -6.72 10.13
C LEU A 136 -6.66 -5.55 10.15
N HIS A 137 -6.21 -4.32 10.40
CA HIS A 137 -7.06 -3.14 10.30
C HIS A 137 -7.52 -2.87 8.86
N ALA A 138 -6.62 -3.01 7.89
CA ALA A 138 -6.99 -2.93 6.49
C ALA A 138 -7.98 -4.04 6.10
N LEU A 139 -7.75 -5.28 6.56
CA LEU A 139 -8.67 -6.38 6.29
C LEU A 139 -10.04 -6.16 6.95
N GLU A 140 -10.08 -5.62 8.17
CA GLU A 140 -11.31 -5.24 8.88
C GLU A 140 -12.11 -4.18 8.12
N HIS A 141 -11.41 -3.23 7.50
CA HIS A 141 -12.01 -2.20 6.67
C HIS A 141 -12.63 -2.80 5.39
N VAL A 142 -11.88 -3.59 4.63
CA VAL A 142 -12.32 -4.05 3.30
C VAL A 142 -13.48 -5.04 3.37
N VAL A 143 -13.55 -5.88 4.41
CA VAL A 143 -14.67 -6.84 4.56
C VAL A 143 -16.01 -6.16 4.86
N ARG A 144 -16.01 -4.88 5.21
CA ARG A 144 -17.22 -4.07 5.39
C ARG A 144 -17.67 -3.39 4.10
N GLN A 145 -16.83 -3.36 3.08
CA GLN A 145 -17.12 -2.65 1.84
C GLN A 145 -18.07 -3.46 0.97
N ASP A 146 -18.86 -2.76 0.17
CA ASP A 146 -19.86 -3.32 -0.74
C ASP A 146 -19.25 -4.14 -1.88
N TYR A 147 -18.05 -3.77 -2.31
CA TYR A 147 -17.30 -4.46 -3.37
C TYR A 147 -16.71 -5.80 -2.93
N PHE A 148 -16.61 -6.06 -1.62
CA PHE A 148 -15.93 -7.25 -1.12
C PHE A 148 -16.88 -8.46 -1.14
N PRO A 149 -16.49 -9.59 -1.77
CA PRO A 149 -17.38 -10.75 -1.88
C PRO A 149 -17.74 -11.33 -0.51
N LYS A 150 -19.03 -11.52 -0.25
CA LYS A 150 -19.53 -11.98 1.06
C LYS A 150 -19.15 -13.44 1.34
N GLU A 151 -18.97 -14.24 0.30
CA GLU A 151 -18.52 -15.63 0.37
C GLU A 151 -17.09 -15.69 0.93
N SER A 152 -16.24 -14.73 0.54
CA SER A 152 -14.87 -14.60 1.03
C SER A 152 -14.82 -14.30 2.54
N VAL A 153 -15.81 -13.60 3.08
CA VAL A 153 -15.91 -13.30 4.53
C VAL A 153 -16.05 -14.59 5.34
N ALA A 154 -16.85 -15.53 4.87
CA ALA A 154 -17.03 -16.82 5.54
C ALA A 154 -15.73 -17.64 5.57
N VAL A 155 -14.98 -17.64 4.47
CA VAL A 155 -13.67 -18.30 4.37
C VAL A 155 -12.66 -17.64 5.32
N LEU A 156 -12.52 -16.31 5.27
CA LEU A 156 -11.63 -15.56 6.16
C LEU A 156 -11.94 -15.83 7.62
N ARG A 157 -13.23 -15.81 8.00
CA ARG A 157 -13.67 -16.13 9.37
C ARG A 157 -13.20 -17.50 9.83
N ALA A 158 -13.34 -18.53 8.99
CA ALA A 158 -12.99 -19.91 9.34
C ALA A 158 -11.48 -20.10 9.57
N PHE A 159 -10.63 -19.35 8.87
CA PHE A 159 -9.18 -19.41 9.05
C PHE A 159 -8.68 -18.49 10.16
N MET A 160 -9.30 -17.34 10.36
CA MET A 160 -8.90 -16.39 11.40
C MET A 160 -9.34 -16.78 12.81
N SER A 161 -10.38 -17.62 12.94
CA SER A 161 -10.79 -18.19 14.23
C SER A 161 -9.84 -19.27 14.75
N ARG A 162 -8.97 -19.80 13.87
CA ARG A 162 -7.94 -20.76 14.27
C ARG A 162 -6.77 -19.94 14.83
N GLY A 163 -6.53 -20.04 16.13
CA GLY A 163 -5.40 -19.34 16.76
C GLY A 163 -4.11 -19.61 15.98
N ASN A 164 -3.42 -18.55 15.57
CA ASN A 164 -2.16 -18.64 14.84
C ASN A 164 -1.16 -17.68 15.48
N LYS A 165 0.03 -18.20 15.82
CA LYS A 165 1.14 -17.45 16.41
C LYS A 165 1.51 -16.20 15.61
N ALA A 166 1.32 -16.23 14.29
CA ALA A 166 1.57 -15.08 13.41
C ALA A 166 0.61 -13.90 13.68
N LEU A 167 -0.61 -14.17 14.15
CA LEU A 167 -1.64 -13.17 14.44
C LEU A 167 -1.69 -12.76 15.91
N GLU A 168 -1.18 -13.59 16.82
CA GLU A 168 -1.18 -13.34 18.27
C GLU A 168 -0.47 -12.02 18.63
N SER A 169 0.58 -11.65 17.90
CA SER A 169 1.30 -10.38 18.05
C SER A 169 0.45 -9.14 17.77
N CYS A 170 -0.68 -9.30 17.07
CA CYS A 170 -1.56 -8.22 16.63
C CYS A 170 -2.81 -8.05 17.50
N GLY A 171 -2.90 -8.74 18.65
CA GLY A 171 -3.89 -8.59 19.73
C GLY A 171 -5.20 -7.89 19.39
N ASN A 172 -5.28 -6.58 19.63
CA ASN A 172 -6.49 -5.77 19.43
C ASN A 172 -7.00 -5.77 17.99
N ALA A 173 -6.10 -5.67 17.01
CA ALA A 173 -6.48 -5.65 15.60
C ALA A 173 -7.10 -6.99 15.17
N TRP A 174 -6.61 -8.10 15.71
CA TRP A 174 -7.18 -9.42 15.49
C TRP A 174 -8.57 -9.56 16.13
N ASN A 175 -8.74 -9.14 17.39
CA ASN A 175 -10.03 -9.16 18.08
C ASN A 175 -11.10 -8.32 17.34
N ASN A 176 -10.73 -7.13 16.86
CA ASN A 176 -11.63 -6.24 16.12
C ASN A 176 -12.05 -6.85 14.78
N LEU A 177 -11.09 -7.42 14.05
CA LEU A 177 -11.37 -8.13 12.79
C LEU A 177 -12.27 -9.33 13.02
N GLN A 178 -11.99 -10.17 14.02
CA GLN A 178 -12.83 -11.33 14.35
C GLN A 178 -14.27 -10.90 14.68
N SER A 179 -14.42 -9.86 15.50
CA SER A 179 -15.74 -9.30 15.85
C SER A 179 -16.46 -8.74 14.63
N THR A 180 -15.73 -8.21 13.64
CA THR A 180 -16.28 -7.70 12.38
C THR A 180 -16.75 -8.84 11.48
N LEU A 181 -15.92 -9.86 11.29
CA LEU A 181 -16.25 -11.05 10.49
C LEU A 181 -17.46 -11.83 11.04
N GLN A 182 -17.73 -11.74 12.35
CA GLN A 182 -18.94 -12.31 12.95
C GLN A 182 -20.21 -11.50 12.65
N ARG A 183 -20.08 -10.18 12.50
CA ARG A 183 -21.19 -9.24 12.25
C ARG A 183 -21.54 -9.13 10.77
N VAL A 184 -20.55 -9.22 9.89
CA VAL A 184 -20.75 -9.24 8.43
C VAL A 184 -21.36 -10.59 8.06
N ARG A 185 -22.68 -10.64 7.90
CA ARG A 185 -23.40 -11.86 7.51
C ARG A 185 -23.35 -12.04 5.98
N PRO A 186 -23.13 -13.27 5.48
CA PRO A 186 -23.52 -13.61 4.12
C PRO A 186 -25.03 -13.38 4.02
N GLN A 187 -25.49 -12.58 3.07
CA GLN A 187 -26.93 -12.57 2.77
C GLN A 187 -27.24 -13.92 2.12
N SER A 188 -28.20 -14.64 2.71
CA SER A 188 -28.72 -15.92 2.23
C SER A 188 -29.45 -15.77 0.90
#